data_AF-A0A820H3R0-F1
#
_entry.id   AF-A0A820H3R0-F1
#
_cell.length_a   1.000
_cell.length_b   1.000
_cell.length_c   1.000
_cell.angle_alpha   90.00
_cell.angle_beta   90.00
_cell.angle_gamma   90.00
#
_symmetry.space_group_name_H-M   'P 1'
#
loop_
_entity.id
_entity.type
_entity.pdbx_description
1 polymer ?
#
loop_
_entity_poly.entity_id
_entity_poly.type
_entity_poly.pdbx_seq_one_letter_code
_entity_poly.pdbx_strand_id
1 'polypeptide(L)'
;SPILVPFWAHVNTFVGFVLAVWIIIPILYYTNAWESQKMPIVSNSVFDINGYYYNTSKVLDNNSQLNETAYNIYGSDMRLPLGFVVVFGFTLAGFSAAIVHTILYHGKSCVEQFRISLEDQKNDVHAQLMSHYAEVPEFWYYILFVVSLILGTINGYHNELLSGHVLL
;
A
#
# COMPACT_ATOMS: atom_id res chain seq x y z
N SER A 1 -16.99 -26.36 -12.72
CA SER A 1 -16.29 -25.11 -13.08
C SER A 1 -14.80 -25.35 -13.01
N PRO A 2 -14.03 -25.18 -14.09
CA PRO A 2 -12.59 -25.34 -14.03
C PRO A 2 -12.02 -24.22 -13.16
N ILE A 3 -11.09 -24.57 -12.26
CA ILE A 3 -10.43 -23.63 -11.36
C ILE A 3 -9.75 -22.55 -12.22
N LEU A 4 -10.15 -21.29 -12.03
CA LEU A 4 -9.77 -20.14 -12.87
C LEU A 4 -8.27 -19.81 -12.87
N VAL A 5 -7.52 -20.33 -11.89
CA VAL A 5 -6.09 -20.06 -11.70
C VAL A 5 -5.33 -21.37 -11.79
N PRO A 6 -4.25 -21.46 -12.61
CA PRO A 6 -3.49 -22.69 -12.76
C PRO A 6 -2.88 -23.15 -11.42
N PHE A 7 -2.71 -24.47 -11.28
CA PHE A 7 -2.16 -25.08 -10.06
C PHE A 7 -0.77 -24.52 -9.72
N TRP A 8 0.09 -24.31 -10.72
CA TRP A 8 1.44 -23.78 -10.51
C TRP A 8 1.44 -22.39 -9.84
N ALA A 9 0.48 -21.52 -10.17
CA ALA A 9 0.36 -20.21 -9.55
C ALA A 9 0.00 -20.33 -8.05
N HIS A 10 -0.88 -21.25 -7.69
CA HIS A 10 -1.22 -21.52 -6.30
C HIS A 10 -0.02 -22.04 -5.50
N VAL A 11 0.76 -22.96 -6.08
CA VAL A 11 1.98 -23.48 -5.44
C VAL A 11 2.99 -22.35 -5.23
N ASN A 12 3.18 -21.46 -6.20
CA ASN A 12 4.09 -20.32 -6.06
C ASN A 12 3.67 -19.38 -4.90
N THR A 13 2.39 -19.01 -4.82
CA THR A 13 1.88 -18.19 -3.72
C THR A 13 2.02 -18.89 -2.36
N PHE A 14 1.76 -20.20 -2.31
CA PHE A 14 1.92 -20.98 -1.08
C PHE A 14 3.37 -21.07 -0.61
N VAL A 15 4.32 -21.25 -1.54
CA VAL A 15 5.75 -21.22 -1.22
C VAL A 15 6.14 -19.85 -0.64
N GLY A 16 5.69 -18.75 -1.25
CA GLY A 16 5.91 -17.40 -0.73
C GLY A 16 5.37 -17.22 0.69
N PHE A 17 4.18 -17.74 0.97
CA PHE A 17 3.59 -17.74 2.31
C PHE A 17 4.43 -18.53 3.32
N VAL A 18 4.87 -19.74 2.98
CA VAL A 18 5.70 -20.57 3.87
C VAL A 18 7.03 -19.87 4.18
N LEU A 19 7.69 -19.29 3.18
CA LEU A 19 8.94 -18.55 3.38
C LEU A 19 8.74 -17.34 4.30
N ALA A 20 7.72 -16.52 4.07
CA ALA A 20 7.49 -15.32 4.86
C ALA A 20 7.04 -15.64 6.30
N VAL A 21 6.02 -16.47 6.45
CA VAL A 21 5.34 -16.68 7.74
C VAL A 21 5.99 -17.76 8.58
N TRP A 22 6.47 -18.86 7.98
CA TRP A 22 7.02 -19.98 8.75
C TRP A 22 8.55 -19.93 8.89
N ILE A 23 9.24 -19.21 8.02
CA ILE A 23 10.71 -19.11 8.07
C ILE A 23 11.15 -17.74 8.56
N ILE A 24 10.80 -16.67 7.84
CA ILE A 24 11.34 -15.32 8.11
C ILE A 24 10.84 -14.77 9.45
N ILE A 25 9.53 -14.81 9.72
CA ILE A 25 8.98 -14.28 10.98
C ILE A 25 9.58 -14.99 12.20
N PRO A 26 9.62 -16.34 12.28
CA PRO A 26 10.23 -17.03 13.42
C PRO A 26 11.72 -16.74 13.57
N ILE A 27 12.50 -16.74 12.48
CA ILE A 27 13.94 -16.42 12.54
C ILE A 27 14.16 -15.03 13.14
N LEU A 28 13.43 -14.02 12.66
CA LEU A 28 13.58 -12.65 13.15
C LEU A 28 13.10 -12.51 14.61
N TYR A 29 12.06 -13.25 15.02
CA TYR A 29 11.56 -13.22 16.39
C TYR A 29 12.55 -13.87 17.37
N TYR A 30 13.10 -15.03 17.02
CA TYR A 30 14.05 -15.74 17.88
C TYR A 30 15.44 -15.11 17.92
N THR A 31 15.85 -14.38 16.87
CA THR A 31 17.07 -13.56 16.89
C THR A 31 16.89 -12.22 17.62
N ASN A 32 15.70 -11.97 18.18
CA ASN A 32 15.31 -10.72 18.84
C ASN A 32 15.62 -9.49 17.99
N ALA A 33 15.41 -9.60 16.67
CA ALA A 33 15.58 -8.47 15.76
C ALA A 33 14.61 -7.36 16.18
N TRP A 34 15.14 -6.14 16.32
CA TRP A 34 14.39 -4.94 16.71
C TRP A 34 13.62 -5.04 18.03
N GLU A 35 14.12 -5.81 18.99
CA GLU A 35 13.49 -5.99 20.32
C GLU A 35 12.09 -6.62 20.25
N SER A 36 11.84 -7.41 19.20
CA SER A 36 10.53 -8.00 18.89
C SER A 36 9.98 -8.94 19.96
N GLN A 37 10.82 -9.50 20.84
CA GLN A 37 10.37 -10.40 21.92
C GLN A 37 9.51 -9.70 22.98
N LYS A 38 9.59 -8.37 23.07
CA LYS A 38 8.78 -7.57 24.00
C LYS A 38 7.33 -7.42 23.54
N MET A 39 6.99 -7.90 22.34
CA MET A 39 5.71 -7.66 21.67
C MET A 39 5.12 -8.97 21.16
N PRO A 40 3.79 -9.03 20.96
CA PRO A 40 3.17 -10.16 20.27
C PRO A 40 3.69 -10.25 18.83
N ILE A 41 3.84 -11.49 18.34
CA ILE A 41 4.37 -11.78 16.99
C ILE A 41 3.53 -11.10 15.90
N VAL A 42 2.20 -11.11 16.06
CA VAL A 42 1.24 -10.50 15.14
C VAL A 42 0.28 -9.63 15.94
N SER A 43 0.22 -8.35 15.59
CA SER A 43 -0.77 -7.40 16.09
C SER A 43 -0.89 -6.23 15.12
N ASN A 44 -2.05 -5.60 15.05
CA ASN A 44 -2.29 -4.37 14.28
C ASN A 44 -2.04 -3.11 15.12
N SER A 45 -1.78 -3.26 16.41
CA SER A 45 -1.52 -2.15 17.32
C SER A 45 -0.04 -1.80 17.35
N VAL A 46 0.23 -0.54 17.67
CA VAL A 46 1.58 0.00 17.86
C VAL A 46 1.98 -0.14 19.33
N PHE A 47 3.25 -0.43 19.58
CA PHE A 47 3.78 -0.66 20.92
C PHE A 47 4.94 0.28 21.24
N ASP A 48 5.15 0.48 22.54
CA ASP A 48 6.25 1.23 23.12
C ASP A 48 7.47 0.30 23.36
N ILE A 49 8.66 0.84 23.64
CA ILE A 49 9.90 0.08 23.91
C ILE A 49 9.77 -0.91 25.07
N ASN A 50 8.78 -0.70 25.94
CA ASN A 50 8.46 -1.54 27.09
C ASN A 50 7.43 -2.65 26.79
N GLY A 51 6.91 -2.73 25.57
CA GLY A 51 5.91 -3.73 25.16
C GLY A 51 4.46 -3.37 25.51
N TYR A 52 4.20 -2.16 26.00
CA TYR A 52 2.85 -1.64 26.23
C TYR A 52 2.28 -1.00 24.96
N TYR A 53 0.95 -0.86 24.90
CA TYR A 53 0.29 -0.12 23.82
C TYR A 53 0.76 1.33 23.80
N TYR A 54 1.12 1.82 22.62
CA TYR A 54 1.59 3.17 22.43
C TYR A 54 0.45 4.18 22.61
N ASN A 55 0.63 5.16 23.50
CA ASN A 55 -0.38 6.19 23.75
C ASN A 55 -0.16 7.39 22.82
N THR A 56 -0.99 7.52 21.80
CA THR A 56 -0.91 8.59 20.80
C THR A 56 -1.24 9.97 21.37
N SER A 57 -2.09 10.07 22.40
CA SER A 57 -2.46 11.34 23.04
C SER A 57 -1.30 12.05 23.73
N LYS A 58 -0.18 11.36 24.01
CA LYS A 58 1.02 11.98 24.59
C LYS A 58 1.86 12.74 23.56
N VAL A 59 1.62 12.50 22.27
CA VAL A 59 2.44 13.01 21.17
C VAL A 59 1.67 13.97 20.27
N LEU A 60 0.34 13.88 20.29
CA LEU A 60 -0.55 14.83 19.64
C LEU A 60 -0.98 15.92 20.63
N ASP A 61 -0.91 17.18 20.19
CA ASP A 61 -1.51 18.32 20.87
C ASP A 61 -3.06 18.24 20.79
N ASN A 62 -3.77 19.06 21.56
CA ASN A 62 -5.24 19.13 21.58
C ASN A 62 -5.85 19.41 20.19
N ASN A 63 -5.07 19.99 19.28
CA ASN A 63 -5.43 20.24 17.89
C ASN A 63 -5.08 19.08 16.94
N SER A 64 -4.76 17.89 17.46
CA SER A 64 -4.26 16.73 16.71
C SER A 64 -3.01 17.02 15.87
N GLN A 65 -2.23 18.04 16.25
CA GLN A 65 -0.96 18.36 15.63
C GLN A 65 0.18 17.64 16.35
N LEU A 66 1.19 17.21 15.61
CA LEU A 66 2.36 16.56 16.19
C LEU A 66 3.16 17.57 17.03
N ASN A 67 3.29 17.31 18.33
CA ASN A 67 4.20 18.08 19.17
C ASN A 67 5.61 17.48 19.06
N GLU A 68 6.50 18.13 18.30
CA GLU A 68 7.85 17.64 18.04
C GLU A 68 8.67 17.42 19.33
N THR A 69 8.50 18.26 20.33
CA THR A 69 9.20 18.12 21.62
C THR A 69 8.73 16.87 22.36
N ALA A 70 7.42 16.63 22.41
CA ALA A 70 6.84 15.44 23.03
C ALA A 70 7.18 14.16 22.22
N TYR A 71 7.22 14.26 20.89
CA TYR A 71 7.65 13.19 20.00
C TYR A 71 9.10 12.78 20.26
N ASN A 72 10.02 13.74 20.40
CA ASN A 72 11.42 13.40 20.66
C ASN A 72 11.64 12.71 22.02
N ILE A 73 10.81 13.03 23.01
CA ILE A 73 10.90 12.48 24.38
C ILE A 73 10.20 11.11 24.50
N TYR A 74 9.07 10.92 23.82
CA TYR A 74 8.21 9.73 23.99
C TYR A 74 7.92 8.99 22.67
N GLY A 75 7.84 9.71 21.55
CA GLY A 75 7.43 9.14 20.26
C GLY A 75 8.51 8.44 19.46
N SER A 76 9.79 8.70 19.76
CA SER A 76 10.93 7.99 19.17
C SER A 76 10.99 6.51 19.56
N ASP A 77 10.30 6.12 20.64
CA ASP A 77 10.25 4.75 21.16
C ASP A 77 9.14 3.88 20.54
N MET A 78 8.48 4.37 19.48
CA MET A 78 7.46 3.63 18.76
C MET A 78 8.05 2.40 18.05
N ARG A 79 7.48 1.22 18.31
CA ARG A 79 7.86 -0.06 17.72
C ARG A 79 6.66 -0.76 17.10
N LEU A 80 6.91 -1.38 15.97
CA LEU A 80 5.91 -2.13 15.22
C LEU A 80 6.10 -3.62 15.47
N PRO A 81 5.00 -4.39 15.62
CA PRO A 81 5.06 -5.84 15.66
C PRO A 81 5.77 -6.41 14.44
N LEU A 82 6.60 -7.42 14.66
CA LEU A 82 7.45 -8.00 13.63
C LEU A 82 6.64 -8.58 12.46
N GLY A 83 5.50 -9.21 12.74
CA GLY A 83 4.61 -9.73 11.70
C GLY A 83 4.08 -8.64 10.77
N PHE A 84 3.77 -7.45 11.30
CA PHE A 84 3.32 -6.31 10.50
C PHE A 84 4.45 -5.81 9.58
N VAL A 85 5.66 -5.64 10.13
CA VAL A 85 6.84 -5.17 9.38
C VAL A 85 7.16 -6.12 8.24
N VAL A 86 7.17 -7.43 8.48
CA VAL A 86 7.48 -8.43 7.45
C VAL A 86 6.42 -8.43 6.36
N VAL A 87 5.13 -8.47 6.72
CA VAL A 87 4.04 -8.46 5.73
C VAL A 87 4.08 -7.18 4.88
N PHE A 88 4.29 -6.03 5.51
CA PHE A 88 4.42 -4.75 4.81
C PHE A 88 5.65 -4.71 3.88
N GLY A 89 6.78 -5.26 4.30
CA GLY A 89 7.96 -5.40 3.45
C GLY A 89 7.69 -6.29 2.22
N PHE A 90 6.99 -7.40 2.41
CA PHE A 90 6.62 -8.32 1.32
C PHE A 90 5.61 -7.71 0.34
N THR A 91 4.66 -6.88 0.79
CA THR A 91 3.74 -6.19 -0.13
C THR A 91 4.48 -5.17 -0.99
N LEU A 92 5.37 -4.37 -0.39
CA LEU A 92 6.24 -3.45 -1.14
C LEU A 92 7.14 -4.19 -2.14
N ALA A 93 7.71 -5.32 -1.73
CA ALA A 93 8.50 -6.18 -2.62
C ALA A 93 7.64 -6.79 -3.74
N GLY A 94 6.38 -7.11 -3.49
CA GLY A 94 5.44 -7.59 -4.50
C GLY A 94 5.17 -6.54 -5.59
N PHE A 95 4.96 -5.28 -5.21
CA PHE A 95 4.79 -4.19 -6.17
C PHE A 95 6.04 -3.96 -7.03
N SER A 96 7.22 -3.92 -6.40
CA SER A 96 8.47 -3.75 -7.14
C SER A 96 8.77 -4.95 -8.04
N ALA A 97 8.51 -6.17 -7.59
CA ALA A 97 8.64 -7.38 -8.38
C ALA A 97 7.70 -7.38 -9.60
N ALA A 98 6.46 -6.91 -9.46
CA ALA A 98 5.53 -6.79 -10.59
C ALA A 98 6.04 -5.81 -11.65
N ILE A 99 6.59 -4.67 -11.23
CA ILE A 99 7.21 -3.68 -12.14
C ILE A 99 8.42 -4.30 -12.85
N VAL A 100 9.34 -4.91 -12.11
CA VAL A 100 10.54 -5.55 -12.66
C VAL A 100 10.16 -6.68 -13.63
N HIS A 101 9.20 -7.52 -13.26
CA HIS A 101 8.69 -8.58 -14.12
C HIS A 101 8.11 -8.03 -15.42
N THR A 102 7.30 -6.97 -15.35
CA THR A 102 6.70 -6.33 -16.52
C THR A 102 7.78 -5.76 -17.44
N ILE A 103 8.78 -5.08 -16.90
CA ILE A 103 9.89 -4.52 -17.68
C ILE A 103 10.71 -5.62 -18.35
N LEU A 104 11.04 -6.69 -17.61
CA LEU A 104 11.92 -7.75 -18.12
C LEU A 104 11.25 -8.58 -19.23
N TYR A 105 9.98 -8.96 -19.03
CA TYR A 105 9.28 -9.85 -19.96
C TYR A 105 8.53 -9.10 -21.06
N HIS A 106 7.97 -7.93 -20.75
CA HIS A 106 7.13 -7.18 -21.69
C HIS A 106 7.72 -5.82 -22.09
N GLY A 107 8.89 -5.42 -21.57
CA GLY A 107 9.45 -4.09 -21.81
C GLY A 107 9.66 -3.76 -23.29
N LYS A 108 10.14 -4.71 -24.10
CA LYS A 108 10.30 -4.51 -25.55
C LYS A 108 8.96 -4.29 -26.24
N SER A 109 7.97 -5.12 -25.95
CA SER A 109 6.61 -4.98 -26.47
C SER A 109 5.94 -3.69 -25.99
N CYS A 110 6.18 -3.26 -24.75
CA CYS A 110 5.67 -1.98 -24.24
C CYS A 110 6.26 -0.80 -25.00
N VAL A 111 7.57 -0.78 -25.30
CA VAL A 111 8.21 0.31 -26.05
C VAL A 111 7.75 0.33 -27.51
N GLU A 112 7.66 -0.84 -28.13
CA GLU A 112 7.15 -0.98 -29.49
C GLU A 112 5.69 -0.53 -29.58
N GLN A 113 4.83 -1.01 -28.69
CA GLN A 113 3.43 -0.61 -28.61
C GLN A 113 3.27 0.88 -28.30
N PHE A 114 4.13 1.46 -27.45
CA PHE A 114 4.12 2.89 -27.16
C PHE A 114 4.49 3.72 -28.38
N ARG A 115 5.52 3.29 -29.12
CA ARG A 115 5.92 3.95 -30.37
C ARG A 115 4.84 3.84 -31.44
N ILE A 116 4.27 2.66 -31.62
CA ILE A 116 3.15 2.42 -32.56
C ILE A 116 1.96 3.26 -32.12
N SER A 117 1.56 3.28 -30.86
CA SER A 117 0.43 4.10 -30.40
C SER A 117 0.63 5.60 -30.67
N LEU A 118 1.87 6.08 -30.75
CA LEU A 118 2.20 7.47 -31.06
C LEU A 118 2.14 7.77 -32.57
N GLU A 119 2.46 6.79 -33.43
CA GLU A 119 2.43 6.91 -34.90
C GLU A 119 1.06 6.50 -35.50
N ASP A 120 0.40 5.51 -34.92
CA ASP A 120 -0.67 4.69 -35.52
C ASP A 120 -2.08 5.14 -35.10
N GLN A 121 -2.18 6.10 -34.16
CA GLN A 121 -3.43 6.83 -33.91
C GLN A 121 -4.02 7.47 -35.20
N LYS A 122 -3.23 7.58 -36.27
CA LYS A 122 -3.64 8.09 -37.58
C LYS A 122 -4.22 7.05 -38.56
N ASN A 123 -3.98 5.74 -38.41
CA ASN A 123 -4.24 4.77 -39.48
C ASN A 123 -5.15 3.57 -39.14
N ASP A 124 -5.57 3.38 -37.88
CA ASP A 124 -6.54 2.33 -37.54
C ASP A 124 -7.97 2.71 -38.00
N VAL A 125 -8.65 1.79 -38.70
CA VAL A 125 -10.05 1.93 -39.16
C VAL A 125 -11.01 2.16 -37.98
N HIS A 126 -10.77 1.55 -36.82
CA HIS A 126 -11.56 1.81 -35.60
C HIS A 126 -11.32 3.21 -35.06
N ALA A 127 -10.08 3.71 -35.07
CA ALA A 127 -9.78 5.09 -34.69
C ALA A 127 -10.41 6.10 -35.66
N GLN A 128 -10.41 5.79 -36.97
CA GLN A 128 -11.09 6.59 -37.98
C GLN A 128 -12.62 6.62 -37.78
N LEU A 129 -13.25 5.47 -37.51
CA LEU A 129 -14.68 5.43 -37.18
C LEU A 129 -14.98 6.17 -35.86
N MET A 130 -14.11 6.07 -34.85
CA MET A 130 -14.25 6.77 -33.57
C MET A 130 -14.09 8.30 -33.72
N SER A 131 -13.26 8.77 -34.64
CA SER A 131 -13.07 10.21 -34.90
C SER A 131 -14.34 10.92 -35.42
N HIS A 132 -15.36 10.17 -35.86
CA HIS A 132 -16.66 10.71 -36.23
C HIS A 132 -17.51 11.14 -35.02
N TYR A 133 -17.20 10.63 -33.83
CA TYR A 133 -17.87 11.00 -32.59
C TYR A 133 -17.09 12.11 -31.89
N ALA A 134 -17.80 13.14 -31.42
CA ALA A 134 -17.17 14.19 -30.64
C ALA A 134 -16.61 13.62 -29.34
N GLU A 135 -15.32 13.82 -29.09
CA GLU A 135 -14.69 13.44 -27.83
C GLU A 135 -15.37 14.19 -26.67
N VAL A 136 -15.63 13.47 -25.58
CA VAL A 136 -16.18 14.09 -24.37
C VAL A 136 -15.15 15.10 -23.87
N PRO A 137 -15.55 16.35 -23.57
CA PRO A 137 -14.61 17.36 -23.11
C PRO A 137 -13.81 16.89 -21.90
N GLU A 138 -12.49 17.09 -21.95
CA GLU A 138 -11.58 16.62 -20.90
C GLU A 138 -11.94 17.16 -19.50
N PHE A 139 -12.58 18.33 -19.44
CA PHE A 139 -13.00 18.95 -18.19
C PHE A 139 -13.94 18.06 -17.35
N TRP A 140 -14.75 17.20 -17.96
CA TRP A 140 -15.61 16.27 -17.22
C TRP A 140 -14.79 15.28 -16.38
N TYR A 141 -13.66 14.81 -16.90
CA TYR A 141 -12.75 13.93 -16.18
C TYR A 141 -12.04 14.68 -15.05
N TYR A 142 -11.59 15.92 -15.30
CA TYR A 142 -11.00 16.76 -14.24
C TYR A 142 -12.01 17.07 -13.12
N ILE A 143 -13.27 17.35 -13.46
CA ILE A 143 -14.34 17.55 -12.46
C ILE A 143 -14.55 16.28 -11.64
N LEU A 144 -14.70 15.12 -12.28
CA LEU A 144 -14.87 13.85 -11.56
C LEU A 144 -13.68 13.54 -10.64
N PHE A 145 -12.46 13.80 -11.12
CA PHE A 145 -11.25 13.64 -10.32
C PHE A 145 -11.25 14.56 -9.09
N VAL A 146 -11.53 15.85 -9.26
CA VAL A 146 -11.59 16.83 -8.15
C VAL A 146 -12.71 16.48 -7.17
N VAL A 147 -13.90 16.09 -7.64
CA VAL A 147 -15.01 15.65 -6.78
C VAL A 147 -14.60 14.41 -5.98
N SER A 148 -13.93 13.44 -6.60
CA SER A 148 -13.45 12.24 -5.90
C SER A 148 -12.41 12.55 -4.82
N LEU A 149 -11.50 13.50 -5.09
CA LEU A 149 -10.50 13.97 -4.12
C LEU A 149 -11.16 14.67 -2.94
N ILE A 150 -12.12 15.57 -3.20
CA ILE A 150 -12.86 16.29 -2.16
C ILE A 150 -13.65 15.31 -1.28
N LEU A 151 -14.35 14.34 -1.89
CA LEU A 151 -15.04 13.31 -1.12
C LEU A 151 -14.07 12.45 -0.31
N GLY A 152 -12.88 12.15 -0.85
CA GLY A 152 -11.83 11.43 -0.14
C GLY A 152 -11.32 12.18 1.09
N THR A 153 -11.01 13.48 0.96
CA THR A 153 -10.53 14.29 2.08
C THR A 153 -11.60 14.50 3.14
N ILE A 154 -12.86 14.74 2.73
CA ILE A 154 -13.99 14.86 3.68
C ILE A 154 -14.18 13.58 4.48
N ASN A 155 -14.12 12.41 3.84
CA ASN A 155 -14.19 11.13 4.55
C ASN A 155 -13.00 10.93 5.50
N GLY A 156 -11.80 11.37 5.11
CA GLY A 156 -10.62 11.39 5.98
C GLY A 156 -10.87 12.21 7.24
N TYR A 157 -11.28 13.48 7.08
CA TYR A 157 -11.61 14.36 8.21
C TYR A 157 -12.74 13.83 9.09
N HIS A 158 -13.77 13.21 8.49
CA HIS A 158 -14.87 12.62 9.24
C HIS A 158 -14.42 11.43 10.11
N ASN A 159 -13.54 10.58 9.57
CA ASN A 159 -12.99 9.45 10.32
C ASN A 159 -12.09 9.93 11.48
N GLU A 160 -11.31 10.99 11.29
CA GLU A 160 -10.51 11.61 12.37
C GLU A 160 -11.41 12.15 13.50
N LEU A 161 -12.52 12.82 13.16
CA LEU A 161 -13.51 13.31 14.12
C LEU A 161 -14.20 12.19 14.91
N LEU A 162 -14.57 11.09 14.24
CA LEU A 162 -15.18 9.93 14.89
C LEU A 162 -14.20 9.16 15.79
N SER A 163 -12.95 8.96 15.35
CA SER A 163 -11.93 8.31 16.17
C SER A 163 -11.56 9.14 17.40
N GLY A 164 -11.57 10.49 17.30
CA GLY A 164 -11.40 11.36 18.47
C GLY A 164 -12.52 11.24 19.51
N HIS A 165 -13.74 10.93 19.07
CA HIS A 165 -14.91 10.82 19.95
C HIS A 165 -15.06 9.44 20.62
N VAL A 166 -14.47 8.39 20.05
CA VAL A 166 -14.48 7.01 20.58
C VAL A 166 -13.35 6.76 21.59
N LEU A 167 -12.32 7.63 21.60
CA LEU A 167 -11.18 7.55 22.52
C LEU A 167 -11.31 8.45 23.77
N LEU A 168 -12.46 9.13 23.95
CA LEU A 168 -12.87 9.83 25.18
C LEU A 168 -13.95 9.02 25.92
#